data_AF-A0AAD1VV73-F1
#
_entry.id   AF-A0AAD1VV73-F1
#
_cell.length_a   1.000
_cell.length_b   1.000
_cell.length_c   1.000
_cell.angle_alpha   90.00
_cell.angle_beta   90.00
_cell.angle_gamma   90.00
#
_symmetry.space_group_name_H-M   'P 1'
#
loop_
_entity.id
_entity.type
_entity.pdbx_description
1 polymer ?
#
loop_
_entity_poly.entity_id
_entity_poly.type
_entity_poly.pdbx_seq_one_letter_code
_entity_poly.pdbx_strand_id
1 'polypeptide(L)'
;NQQKPSADQVGLQDGENDSGEEVEGKVTPVILQNMLDAQSHKLMAHFQTSISDLKKEIQAIGDRTEHLENKVETHAAADNTMLTKIQQLEAHISSHDNKLADLEDRFRRNNLRLRGIPESVAVGDLQAFATSLFQNLCPDLPAQMLLLDRIHRVAK
;
A
#
# COMPACT_ATOMS: atom_id res chain seq x y z
N ASN A 1 30.36 19.29 23.40
CA ASN A 1 31.64 20.03 23.45
C ASN A 1 31.39 21.52 23.34
N GLN A 2 31.46 22.21 24.48
CA GLN A 2 31.56 23.66 24.55
C GLN A 2 33.00 23.98 24.97
N GLN A 3 33.63 24.99 24.37
CA GLN A 3 34.88 25.53 24.93
C GLN A 3 35.04 27.01 24.53
N LYS A 4 34.71 27.88 25.49
CA LYS A 4 35.20 29.26 25.56
C LYS A 4 36.44 29.28 26.46
N PRO A 5 37.44 30.11 26.18
CA PRO A 5 38.18 30.89 27.17
C PRO A 5 37.63 32.33 27.16
N SER A 6 37.15 32.90 28.27
CA SER A 6 37.86 33.32 29.51
C SER A 6 38.56 34.67 29.33
N ALA A 7 38.13 35.65 30.14
CA ALA A 7 38.70 36.99 30.25
C ALA A 7 39.43 37.15 31.60
N ASP A 8 39.83 38.38 31.93
CA ASP A 8 40.70 38.82 33.05
C ASP A 8 42.22 38.58 32.83
N GLN A 9 43.20 39.33 33.36
CA GLN A 9 43.37 40.68 33.99
C GLN A 9 44.91 40.90 34.09
N VAL A 10 45.54 42.07 34.15
CA VAL A 10 45.19 43.51 34.01
C VAL A 10 46.49 44.27 33.60
N GLY A 11 46.44 45.51 33.10
CA GLY A 11 47.67 46.26 32.75
C GLY A 11 47.48 47.73 32.35
N LEU A 12 47.22 48.61 33.32
CA LEU A 12 47.29 50.06 33.16
C LEU A 12 48.74 50.54 33.36
N GLN A 13 49.29 51.26 32.38
CA GLN A 13 50.42 52.17 32.55
C GLN A 13 50.25 53.35 31.59
N ASP A 14 50.28 54.56 32.15
CA ASP A 14 50.07 55.83 31.45
C ASP A 14 51.38 56.40 30.89
N GLY A 15 51.27 57.21 29.83
CA GLY A 15 52.36 58.03 29.27
C GLY A 15 53.21 57.29 28.24
N GLU A 16 53.51 57.83 27.06
CA GLU A 16 53.77 59.24 26.75
C GLU A 16 53.22 59.64 25.36
N ASN A 17 53.24 60.94 25.08
CA ASN A 17 52.92 61.46 23.75
C ASN A 17 53.97 60.97 22.73
N ASP A 18 53.52 60.31 21.67
CA ASP A 18 54.07 60.62 20.35
C ASP A 18 52.92 61.04 19.43
N SER A 19 53.29 61.96 18.56
CA SER A 19 52.50 62.61 17.54
C SER A 19 51.48 61.70 16.85
N GLY A 20 50.28 62.25 16.65
CA GLY A 20 49.37 61.74 15.65
C GLY A 20 49.99 61.96 14.27
N GLU A 21 50.80 61.00 13.82
CA GLU A 21 50.77 60.65 12.41
C GLU A 21 49.34 60.19 12.10
N GLU A 22 48.52 61.15 11.68
CA GLU A 22 47.65 60.89 10.55
C GLU A 22 48.57 60.40 9.44
N VAL A 23 48.74 59.07 9.39
CA VAL A 23 49.20 58.38 8.20
C VAL A 23 48.08 58.61 7.20
N GLU A 24 48.15 59.78 6.54
CA GLU A 24 47.50 60.09 5.28
C GLU A 24 48.11 59.13 4.26
N GLY A 25 47.74 57.86 4.42
CA GLY A 25 48.26 56.72 3.69
C GLY A 25 47.76 56.87 2.28
N LYS A 26 48.51 57.64 1.48
CA LYS A 26 48.17 58.01 0.12
C LYS A 26 47.78 56.74 -0.59
N VAL A 27 46.47 56.61 -0.83
CA VAL A 27 45.86 55.44 -1.43
C VAL A 27 46.37 55.41 -2.86
N THR A 28 47.51 54.75 -3.06
CA THR A 28 48.12 54.64 -4.37
C THR A 28 47.20 53.79 -5.25
N PRO A 29 47.16 54.05 -6.57
CA PRO A 29 46.38 53.23 -7.49
C PRO A 29 46.67 51.72 -7.36
N VAL A 30 47.90 51.37 -6.96
CA VAL A 30 48.35 49.99 -6.67
C VAL A 30 47.61 49.37 -5.48
N ILE A 31 47.35 50.11 -4.41
CA ILE A 31 46.62 49.60 -3.24
C ILE A 31 45.16 49.31 -3.61
N LEU A 32 44.50 50.21 -4.35
CA LEU A 32 43.13 49.99 -4.84
C LEU A 32 43.06 48.81 -5.81
N GLN A 33 44.03 48.69 -6.72
CA GLN A 33 44.11 47.56 -7.64
C GLN A 33 44.24 46.24 -6.88
N ASN A 34 45.17 46.15 -5.92
CA ASN A 34 45.36 44.96 -5.09
C ASN A 34 44.10 44.60 -4.28
N MET A 35 43.37 45.60 -3.77
CA MET A 35 42.10 45.38 -3.06
C MET A 35 40.98 44.89 -3.99
N LEU A 36 40.88 45.44 -5.21
CA LEU A 36 39.94 45.00 -6.23
C LEU A 36 40.24 43.57 -6.69
N ASP A 37 41.51 43.25 -6.92
CA ASP A 37 41.96 41.91 -7.30
C ASP A 37 41.71 40.90 -6.19
N ALA A 38 41.92 41.27 -4.91
CA ALA A 38 41.60 40.43 -3.77
C ALA A 38 40.08 40.19 -3.62
N GLN A 39 39.24 41.20 -3.85
CA GLN A 39 37.78 41.04 -3.87
C GLN A 39 37.33 40.16 -5.05
N SER A 40 37.92 40.33 -6.23
CA SER A 40 37.65 39.52 -7.42
C SER A 40 38.00 38.05 -7.19
N HIS A 41 39.19 37.76 -6.65
CA HIS A 41 39.59 36.40 -6.27
C HIS A 41 38.66 35.79 -5.22
N LYS A 42 38.27 36.55 -4.19
CA LYS A 42 37.32 36.07 -3.17
C LYS A 42 35.95 35.76 -3.77
N LEU A 43 35.45 36.61 -4.66
CA LEU A 43 34.18 36.41 -5.35
C LEU A 43 34.23 35.16 -6.26
N MET A 44 35.31 34.98 -7.02
CA MET A 44 35.53 33.78 -7.84
C MET A 44 35.62 32.50 -6.99
N ALA A 45 36.31 32.53 -5.85
CA ALA A 45 36.36 31.40 -4.92
C ALA A 45 34.99 31.04 -4.34
N HIS A 46 34.16 32.05 -4.01
CA HIS A 46 32.76 31.83 -3.60
C HIS A 46 31.93 31.22 -4.74
N PHE A 47 32.00 31.77 -5.96
CA PHE A 47 31.29 31.20 -7.11
C PHE A 47 31.70 29.75 -7.41
N GLN A 48 33.00 29.45 -7.39
CA GLN A 48 33.51 28.10 -7.64
C GLN A 48 33.07 27.11 -6.55
N THR A 49 32.94 27.57 -5.31
CA THR A 49 32.35 26.80 -4.20
C THR A 49 30.87 26.53 -4.45
N SER A 50 30.06 27.56 -4.70
CA SER A 50 28.63 27.42 -4.99
C SER A 50 28.34 26.54 -6.20
N ILE A 51 29.14 26.63 -7.27
CA ILE A 51 29.04 25.75 -8.45
C ILE A 51 29.39 24.30 -8.07
N SER A 52 30.39 24.08 -7.22
CA SER A 52 30.74 22.74 -6.71
C SER A 52 29.61 22.13 -5.89
N ASP A 53 28.97 22.91 -5.03
CA ASP A 53 27.87 22.45 -4.17
C ASP A 53 26.59 22.19 -4.97
N LEU A 54 26.21 23.09 -5.89
CA LEU A 54 25.11 22.85 -6.84
C LEU A 54 25.34 21.58 -7.68
N LYS A 55 26.58 21.29 -8.10
CA LYS A 55 26.89 20.05 -8.81
C LYS A 55 26.65 18.80 -7.94
N LYS A 56 27.00 18.84 -6.65
CA LYS A 56 26.73 17.74 -5.70
C LYS A 56 25.23 17.55 -5.48
N GLU A 57 24.48 18.65 -5.33
CA GLU A 57 23.02 18.60 -5.16
C GLU A 57 22.33 18.03 -6.41
N ILE A 58 22.71 18.47 -7.60
CA ILE A 58 22.20 17.92 -8.87
C ILE A 58 22.50 16.43 -8.98
N GLN A 59 23.71 15.99 -8.62
CA GLN A 59 24.06 14.57 -8.61
C GLN A 59 23.20 13.78 -7.62
N ALA A 60 23.07 14.25 -6.38
CA ALA A 60 22.25 13.60 -5.34
C ALA A 60 20.76 13.53 -5.71
N ILE A 61 20.25 14.52 -6.46
CA ILE A 61 18.89 14.49 -7.03
C ILE A 61 18.80 13.44 -8.13
N GLY A 62 19.81 13.31 -9.00
CA GLY A 62 19.92 12.26 -10.02
C GLY A 62 19.87 10.85 -9.40
N ASP A 63 20.79 10.55 -8.49
CA ASP A 63 20.88 9.26 -7.79
C ASP A 63 19.56 8.89 -7.08
N ARG A 64 18.91 9.89 -6.45
CA ARG A 64 17.60 9.70 -5.79
C ARG A 64 16.45 9.50 -6.78
N THR A 65 16.51 10.10 -7.96
CA THR A 65 15.50 9.95 -9.02
C THR A 65 15.58 8.56 -9.61
N GLU A 66 16.77 8.11 -9.99
CA GLU A 66 17.05 6.74 -10.45
C GLU A 66 16.58 5.70 -9.41
N HIS A 67 16.86 5.91 -8.12
CA HIS A 67 16.37 5.02 -7.07
C HIS A 67 14.83 4.95 -6.98
N LEU A 68 14.14 6.08 -7.17
CA LEU A 68 12.68 6.13 -7.16
C LEU A 68 12.08 5.47 -8.41
N GLU A 69 12.66 5.67 -9.59
CA GLU A 69 12.25 5.04 -10.84
C GLU A 69 12.33 3.51 -10.75
N ASN A 70 13.48 2.98 -10.31
CA ASN A 70 13.68 1.54 -10.07
C ASN A 70 12.66 0.96 -9.07
N LYS A 71 12.31 1.72 -8.02
CA LYS A 71 11.27 1.30 -7.07
C LYS A 71 9.87 1.32 -7.67
N VAL A 72 9.54 2.32 -8.50
CA VAL A 72 8.24 2.40 -9.19
C VAL A 72 8.08 1.22 -10.15
N GLU A 73 9.12 0.87 -10.92
CA GLU A 73 9.11 -0.30 -11.80
C GLU A 73 8.90 -1.61 -11.00
N THR A 74 9.64 -1.77 -9.90
CA THR A 74 9.49 -2.93 -8.99
C THR A 74 8.07 -3.04 -8.42
N HIS A 75 7.47 -1.92 -8.00
CA HIS A 75 6.09 -1.89 -7.51
C HIS A 75 5.08 -2.21 -8.63
N ALA A 76 5.23 -1.64 -9.83
CA ALA A 76 4.35 -1.93 -10.96
C ALA A 76 4.39 -3.42 -11.37
N ALA A 77 5.56 -4.06 -11.33
CA ALA A 77 5.71 -5.49 -11.57
C ALA A 77 5.01 -6.34 -10.48
N ALA A 78 5.12 -5.93 -9.21
CA ALA A 78 4.44 -6.58 -8.10
C ALA A 78 2.91 -6.44 -8.21
N ASP A 79 2.40 -5.25 -8.53
CA ASP A 79 0.96 -4.96 -8.67
C ASP A 79 0.34 -5.78 -9.81
N ASN A 80 1.00 -5.84 -10.98
CA ASN A 80 0.57 -6.70 -12.09
C ASN A 80 0.53 -8.18 -11.70
N THR A 81 1.47 -8.64 -10.86
CA THR A 81 1.48 -10.00 -10.33
C THR A 81 0.32 -10.23 -9.34
N MET A 82 -0.02 -9.24 -8.51
CA MET A 82 -1.15 -9.33 -7.58
C MET A 82 -2.49 -9.34 -8.33
N LEU A 83 -2.69 -8.46 -9.32
CA LEU A 83 -3.88 -8.43 -10.17
C LEU A 83 -4.11 -9.79 -10.86
N THR A 84 -3.05 -10.39 -11.41
CA THR A 84 -3.11 -11.72 -12.03
C THR A 84 -3.58 -12.79 -11.01
N LYS A 85 -3.05 -12.76 -9.78
CA LYS A 85 -3.45 -13.69 -8.71
C LYS A 85 -4.90 -13.49 -8.25
N ILE A 86 -5.37 -12.24 -8.19
CA ILE A 86 -6.76 -11.92 -7.84
C ILE A 86 -7.70 -12.55 -8.87
N GLN A 87 -7.46 -12.32 -10.18
CA GLN A 87 -8.26 -12.91 -11.26
C GLN A 87 -8.27 -14.45 -11.23
N GLN A 88 -7.13 -15.08 -10.92
CA GLN A 88 -7.06 -16.53 -10.73
C GLN A 88 -7.92 -17.00 -9.54
N LEU A 89 -7.84 -16.31 -8.40
CA LEU A 89 -8.64 -16.64 -7.21
C LEU A 89 -10.15 -16.46 -7.45
N GLU A 90 -10.56 -15.39 -8.14
CA GLU A 90 -11.96 -15.17 -8.55
C GLU A 90 -12.47 -16.30 -9.45
N ALA A 91 -11.67 -16.73 -10.43
CA ALA A 91 -11.99 -17.86 -11.28
C ALA A 91 -12.07 -19.20 -10.49
N HIS A 92 -11.20 -19.39 -9.50
CA HIS A 92 -11.25 -20.56 -8.60
C HIS A 92 -12.50 -20.56 -7.73
N ILE A 93 -12.87 -19.42 -7.13
CA ILE A 93 -14.09 -19.26 -6.34
C ILE A 93 -15.31 -19.60 -7.20
N SER A 94 -15.45 -18.98 -8.37
CA SER A 94 -16.54 -19.27 -9.32
C SER A 94 -16.58 -20.76 -9.72
N SER A 95 -15.42 -21.39 -9.97
CA SER A 95 -15.35 -22.83 -10.24
C SER A 95 -15.82 -23.69 -9.06
N HIS A 96 -15.53 -23.26 -7.82
CA HIS A 96 -15.91 -23.98 -6.61
C HIS A 96 -17.40 -23.81 -6.30
N ASP A 97 -17.96 -22.61 -6.46
CA ASP A 97 -19.39 -22.34 -6.28
C ASP A 97 -20.23 -23.16 -7.26
N ASN A 98 -19.83 -23.24 -8.54
CA ASN A 98 -20.49 -24.08 -9.53
C ASN A 98 -20.42 -25.58 -9.19
N LYS A 99 -19.31 -26.06 -8.63
CA LYS A 99 -19.17 -27.45 -8.15
C LYS A 99 -20.04 -27.72 -6.93
N LEU A 100 -20.13 -26.78 -6.00
CA LEU A 100 -20.99 -26.89 -4.82
C LEU A 100 -22.46 -26.93 -5.23
N ALA A 101 -22.90 -26.08 -6.15
CA ALA A 101 -24.25 -26.10 -6.70
C ALA A 101 -24.60 -27.46 -7.36
N ASP A 102 -23.74 -27.99 -8.24
CA ASP A 102 -23.93 -29.30 -8.87
C ASP A 102 -23.96 -30.46 -7.84
N LEU A 103 -23.12 -30.40 -6.79
CA LEU A 103 -23.15 -31.38 -5.70
C LEU A 103 -24.43 -31.28 -4.86
N GLU A 104 -24.90 -30.08 -4.52
CA GLU A 104 -26.18 -29.88 -3.83
C GLU A 104 -27.37 -30.38 -4.65
N ASP A 105 -27.40 -30.05 -5.94
CA ASP A 105 -28.44 -30.50 -6.87
C ASP A 105 -28.44 -32.03 -7.04
N ARG A 106 -27.26 -32.66 -7.15
CA ARG A 106 -27.15 -34.14 -7.17
C ARG A 106 -27.62 -34.76 -5.86
N PHE A 107 -27.22 -34.20 -4.72
CA PHE A 107 -27.64 -34.68 -3.41
C PHE A 107 -29.15 -34.51 -3.17
N ARG A 108 -29.76 -33.49 -3.78
CA ARG A 108 -31.20 -33.20 -3.67
C ARG A 108 -32.05 -33.75 -4.82
N ARG A 109 -31.46 -34.33 -5.87
CA ARG A 109 -32.15 -34.79 -7.09
C ARG A 109 -33.30 -35.76 -6.82
N ASN A 110 -33.15 -36.61 -5.81
CA ASN A 110 -34.16 -37.61 -5.43
C ASN A 110 -35.13 -37.12 -4.35
N ASN A 111 -35.02 -35.86 -3.90
CA ASN A 111 -35.84 -35.29 -2.83
C ASN A 111 -37.02 -34.50 -3.41
N LEU A 112 -38.24 -35.02 -3.26
CA LEU A 112 -39.46 -34.32 -3.63
C LEU A 112 -40.00 -33.46 -2.48
N ARG A 113 -40.40 -32.21 -2.77
CA ARG A 113 -41.06 -31.31 -1.82
C ARG A 113 -42.55 -31.20 -2.10
N LEU A 114 -43.34 -31.95 -1.34
CA LEU A 114 -44.81 -31.86 -1.39
C LEU A 114 -45.30 -30.62 -0.63
N ARG A 115 -46.26 -29.88 -1.21
CA ARG A 115 -46.91 -28.70 -0.63
C ARG A 115 -48.42 -28.93 -0.56
N GLY A 116 -49.12 -28.24 0.33
CA GLY A 116 -50.57 -28.39 0.53
C GLY A 116 -51.00 -29.62 1.35
N ILE A 117 -50.06 -30.37 1.94
CA ILE A 117 -50.35 -31.52 2.81
C ILE A 117 -50.98 -31.03 4.12
N PRO A 118 -52.24 -31.40 4.45
CA PRO A 118 -52.91 -30.95 5.67
C PRO A 118 -52.11 -31.26 6.94
N GLU A 119 -52.11 -30.35 7.92
CA GLU A 119 -51.42 -30.56 9.21
C GLU A 119 -52.07 -31.68 10.05
N SER A 120 -53.31 -32.05 9.76
CA SER A 120 -54.03 -33.18 10.39
C SER A 120 -53.44 -34.56 10.07
N VAL A 121 -52.63 -34.71 9.01
CA VAL A 121 -51.89 -35.95 8.73
C VAL A 121 -50.73 -36.07 9.72
N ALA A 122 -50.80 -37.02 10.65
CA ALA A 122 -49.77 -37.24 11.65
C ALA A 122 -48.44 -37.65 11.00
N VAL A 123 -47.32 -37.40 11.71
CA VAL A 123 -45.98 -37.65 11.16
C VAL A 123 -45.75 -39.14 10.82
N GLY A 124 -46.32 -40.06 11.60
CA GLY A 124 -46.26 -41.50 11.31
C GLY A 124 -47.02 -41.92 10.06
N ASP A 125 -48.09 -41.20 9.69
CA ASP A 125 -48.95 -41.55 8.56
C ASP A 125 -48.47 -40.93 7.23
N LEU A 126 -47.46 -40.05 7.26
CA LEU A 126 -46.95 -39.34 6.08
C LEU A 126 -46.54 -40.30 4.95
N GLN A 127 -45.93 -41.44 5.28
CA GLN A 127 -45.49 -42.42 4.29
C GLN A 127 -46.69 -43.06 3.57
N ALA A 128 -47.69 -43.52 4.32
CA ALA A 128 -48.92 -44.08 3.75
C ALA A 128 -49.71 -43.04 2.94
N PHE A 129 -49.76 -41.79 3.41
CA PHE A 129 -50.34 -40.67 2.68
C PHE A 129 -49.60 -40.42 1.35
N ALA A 130 -48.26 -40.38 1.36
CA ALA A 130 -47.48 -40.16 0.15
C ALA A 130 -47.63 -41.30 -0.87
N THR A 131 -47.59 -42.56 -0.41
CA THR A 131 -47.79 -43.72 -1.28
C THR A 131 -49.17 -43.72 -1.93
N SER A 132 -50.24 -43.46 -1.16
CA SER A 132 -51.59 -43.37 -1.72
C SER A 132 -51.77 -42.17 -2.65
N LEU A 133 -51.16 -41.02 -2.36
CA LEU A 133 -51.14 -39.87 -3.26
C LEU A 133 -50.49 -40.21 -4.61
N PHE A 134 -49.32 -40.86 -4.62
CA PHE A 134 -48.65 -41.23 -5.86
C PHE A 134 -49.39 -42.31 -6.65
N GLN A 135 -50.01 -43.29 -5.98
CA GLN A 135 -50.86 -44.30 -6.64
C GLN A 135 -52.11 -43.66 -7.29
N ASN A 136 -52.70 -42.65 -6.66
CA ASN A 136 -53.84 -41.92 -7.24
C ASN A 136 -53.44 -41.00 -8.41
N LEU A 137 -52.25 -40.41 -8.37
CA LEU A 137 -51.75 -39.52 -9.44
C LEU A 137 -51.12 -40.28 -10.61
N CYS A 138 -50.56 -41.47 -10.36
CA CYS A 138 -49.86 -42.30 -11.33
C CYS A 138 -50.24 -43.77 -11.10
N PRO A 139 -51.45 -44.20 -11.50
CA PRO A 139 -51.94 -45.56 -11.24
C PRO A 139 -51.11 -46.67 -11.90
N ASP A 140 -50.42 -46.35 -13.00
CA ASP A 140 -49.52 -47.26 -13.71
C ASP A 140 -48.16 -47.45 -13.00
N LEU A 141 -47.85 -46.66 -11.96
CA LEU A 141 -46.61 -46.78 -11.19
C LEU A 141 -46.77 -47.84 -10.09
N PRO A 142 -46.13 -49.02 -10.20
CA PRO A 142 -46.31 -50.08 -9.21
C PRO A 142 -45.77 -49.67 -7.83
N ALA A 143 -46.53 -50.00 -6.79
CA ALA A 143 -46.23 -49.64 -5.39
C ALA A 143 -44.81 -50.07 -4.94
N GLN A 144 -44.29 -51.16 -5.50
CA GLN A 144 -42.98 -51.71 -5.21
C GLN A 144 -41.82 -50.83 -5.73
N MET A 145 -42.08 -49.92 -6.67
CA MET A 145 -41.10 -48.94 -7.16
C MET A 145 -41.11 -47.63 -6.36
N LEU A 146 -42.13 -47.39 -5.51
CA LEU A 146 -42.23 -46.22 -4.63
C LEU A 146 -41.40 -46.41 -3.35
N LEU A 147 -40.09 -46.60 -3.50
CA LEU A 147 -39.15 -46.73 -2.39
C LEU A 147 -38.85 -45.35 -1.77
N LEU A 148 -39.43 -45.09 -0.60
CA LEU A 148 -39.23 -43.88 0.18
C LEU A 148 -38.23 -44.13 1.31
N ASP A 149 -37.02 -43.58 1.18
CA ASP A 149 -35.95 -43.69 2.19
C ASP A 149 -36.25 -42.86 3.45
N ARG A 150 -36.71 -41.61 3.27
CA ARG A 150 -37.11 -40.73 4.38
C ARG A 150 -38.21 -39.76 3.98
N ILE A 151 -39.26 -39.68 4.80
CA ILE A 151 -40.30 -38.65 4.71
C ILE A 151 -40.43 -37.90 6.04
N HIS A 152 -40.56 -36.57 5.97
CA HIS A 152 -40.69 -35.70 7.14
C HIS A 152 -41.31 -34.36 6.73
N ARG A 153 -41.90 -33.64 7.68
CA ARG A 153 -42.25 -32.22 7.49
C ARG A 153 -40.96 -31.40 7.63
N VAL A 154 -40.77 -30.43 6.74
CA VAL A 154 -39.70 -29.43 6.87
C VAL A 154 -40.15 -28.40 7.91
N ALA A 155 -39.26 -28.02 8.83
CA ALA A 155 -39.52 -26.94 9.78
C ALA A 155 -39.87 -25.63 9.05
N LYS A 156 -40.66 -24.77 9.71
CA LYS A 156 -40.88 -23.38 9.27
C LYS A 156 -39.65 -22.54 9.57
#